data_AF-A0A7C4LJM1-F1
#
_entry.id   AF-A0A7C4LJM1-F1
#
_cell.length_a   1.000
_cell.length_b   1.000
_cell.length_c   1.000
_cell.angle_alpha   90.00
_cell.angle_beta   90.00
_cell.angle_gamma   90.00
#
_symmetry.space_group_name_H-M   'P 1'
#
loop_
_entity.id
_entity.type
_entity.pdbx_description
1 polymer ?
#
loop_
_entity_poly.entity_id
_entity_poly.type
_entity_poly.pdbx_seq_one_letter_code
_entity_poly.pdbx_strand_id
1 'polypeptide(L)' 'MPLPETLEDTRTLEERVEQVVLSRTSGRIRCLRVQVQDGRVILSGRTSSYYNKQLATHAALEAAASVQNEVEVC' A
#
# COMPACT_ATOMS: atom_id res chain seq x y z
N MET A 1 38.77 -1.49 2.14
CA MET A 1 37.48 -2.00 1.63
C MET A 1 36.42 -1.54 2.63
N PRO A 2 35.63 -0.48 2.37
CA PRO A 2 34.51 -0.18 3.23
C PRO A 2 33.41 -1.24 2.99
N LEU A 3 32.88 -1.77 4.09
CA LEU A 3 31.73 -2.66 4.10
C LEU A 3 30.49 -1.90 3.58
N PRO A 4 29.54 -2.57 2.90
CA PRO A 4 28.29 -1.92 2.50
C PRO A 4 27.62 -1.37 3.76
N GLU A 5 27.37 -0.05 3.70
CA GLU A 5 26.47 0.64 4.60
C GLU A 5 25.24 -0.22 4.86
N THR A 6 24.94 -0.40 6.14
CA THR A 6 23.75 -1.07 6.61
C THR A 6 22.56 -0.58 5.78
N LEU A 7 21.89 -1.50 5.10
CA LEU A 7 20.54 -1.30 4.60
C LEU A 7 19.70 -1.17 5.86
N GLU A 8 19.76 0.00 6.51
CA GLU A 8 18.85 0.35 7.59
C GLU A 8 17.46 0.00 7.07
N ASP A 9 16.79 -0.89 7.79
CA ASP A 9 15.40 -1.31 7.57
C ASP A 9 14.44 -0.12 7.77
N THR A 10 14.71 1.03 7.15
CA THR A 10 13.82 2.18 7.02
C THR A 10 12.88 1.93 5.85
N ARG A 11 12.18 0.79 5.84
CA ARG A 11 11.02 0.63 4.95
C ARG A 11 10.01 1.69 5.37
N THR A 12 9.74 2.64 4.48
CA THR A 12 8.80 3.70 4.76
C THR A 12 7.41 3.11 5.01
N LEU A 13 6.54 3.84 5.71
CA LEU A 13 5.16 3.41 5.91
C LEU A 13 4.48 3.09 4.57
N GLU A 14 4.82 3.85 3.52
CA GLU A 14 4.36 3.66 2.15
C GLU A 14 4.70 2.26 1.62
N GLU A 15 5.97 1.86 1.69
CA GLU A 15 6.41 0.54 1.23
C GLU A 15 5.78 -0.60 2.04
N ARG A 16 5.68 -0.43 3.36
CA ARG A 16 5.04 -1.43 4.23
C ARG A 16 3.57 -1.63 3.85
N VAL A 17 2.84 -0.54 3.68
CA VAL A 17 1.44 -0.56 3.24
C VAL A 17 1.33 -1.18 1.85
N GLU A 18 2.18 -0.78 0.91
CA GLU A 18 2.17 -1.30 -0.45
C GLU A 18 2.33 -2.83 -0.46
N GLN A 19 3.31 -3.35 0.27
CA GLN A 19 3.55 -4.78 0.39
C GLN A 19 2.35 -5.53 0.99
N VAL A 20 1.74 -5.00 2.06
CA VAL A 20 0.56 -5.61 2.69
C VAL A 20 -0.63 -5.61 1.73
N VAL A 21 -0.88 -4.50 1.03
CA VAL A 21 -1.95 -4.38 0.04
C VAL A 21 -1.73 -5.32 -1.14
N LEU A 22 -0.51 -5.39 -1.68
CA LEU A 22 -0.15 -6.32 -2.75
C LEU A 22 -0.35 -7.78 -2.34
N SER A 23 0.13 -8.15 -1.15
CA SER A 23 0.00 -9.51 -0.63
C SER A 23 -1.47 -9.91 -0.43
N ARG A 24 -2.30 -9.02 0.13
CA ARG A 24 -3.73 -9.28 0.39
C ARG A 24 -4.57 -9.28 -0.88
N THR A 25 -4.21 -8.47 -1.87
CA THR A 25 -4.95 -8.37 -3.14
C THR A 25 -4.39 -9.32 -4.21
N SER A 26 -3.35 -10.09 -3.89
CA SER A 26 -2.62 -10.94 -4.85
C SER A 26 -2.17 -10.19 -6.11
N GLY A 27 -1.79 -8.92 -5.96
CA GLY A 27 -1.39 -8.06 -7.08
C GLY A 27 -2.52 -7.70 -8.06
N ARG A 28 -3.80 -7.83 -7.67
CA ARG A 28 -4.96 -7.56 -8.54
C ARG A 28 -5.26 -6.08 -8.75
N ILE A 29 -4.53 -5.18 -8.09
CA ILE A 29 -4.66 -3.73 -8.26
C ILE A 29 -3.59 -3.27 -9.25
N ARG A 30 -4.01 -2.80 -10.42
CA ARG A 30 -3.12 -2.24 -11.44
C ARG A 30 -2.73 -0.82 -11.08
N CYS A 31 -1.48 -0.47 -11.34
CA CYS A 31 -0.92 0.85 -11.03
C CYS A 31 -1.17 1.24 -9.57
N LEU A 32 -1.07 0.27 -8.65
CA LEU A 32 -1.17 0.54 -7.22
C LEU A 32 -0.10 1.58 -6.85
N ARG A 33 -0.54 2.64 -6.19
CA ARG A 33 0.32 3.67 -5.63
C ARG A 33 -0.12 3.93 -4.20
N VAL A 34 0.87 3.98 -3.31
CA VAL A 34 0.69 4.34 -1.92
C VAL A 34 1.37 5.67 -1.68
N GLN A 35 0.67 6.60 -1.04
CA GLN A 35 1.24 7.86 -0.57
C GLN A 35 0.88 8.08 0.89
N VAL A 36 1.79 8.65 1.66
CA VAL A 36 1.50 9.07 3.04
C VAL A 36 1.52 10.59 3.11
N GLN A 37 0.38 11.20 3.44
CA GLN A 37 0.26 12.64 3.66
C GLN A 37 -0.38 12.90 5.02
N ASP A 38 0.28 13.71 5.86
CA ASP A 38 -0.23 14.10 7.19
C ASP A 38 -0.61 12.91 8.09
N GLY A 39 0.14 11.80 7.99
CA GLY A 39 -0.15 10.56 8.73
C GLY A 39 -1.33 9.74 8.18
N ARG A 40 -1.94 10.15 7.06
CA ARG A 40 -2.95 9.39 6.33
C ARG A 40 -2.33 8.69 5.13
N VAL A 41 -2.69 7.42 4.96
CA VAL A 41 -2.34 6.62 3.79
C VAL A 41 -3.37 6.84 2.69
N ILE A 42 -2.91 7.11 1.47
CA ILE A 42 -3.73 7.27 0.28
C ILE A 42 -3.39 6.14 -0.68
N LEU A 43 -4.38 5.31 -0.98
CA LEU A 43 -4.28 4.21 -1.94
C LEU A 43 -4.92 4.62 -3.27
N SER A 44 -4.15 4.59 -4.34
CA SER A 44 -4.63 4.84 -5.70
C SER A 44 -4.34 3.64 -6.61
N GLY A 45 -5.18 3.44 -7.62
CA GLY A 45 -5.00 2.37 -8.59
C GLY A 45 -6.30 1.98 -9.27
N ARG A 46 -6.28 0.86 -10.02
CA ARG A 46 -7.48 0.31 -10.67
C ARG A 46 -7.63 -1.17 -10.40
N THR A 47 -8.85 -1.61 -10.17
CA THR A 47 -9.18 -3.02 -9.97
C THR A 47 -10.44 -3.39 -10.73
N SER A 48 -10.59 -4.67 -11.06
CA SER A 48 -11.79 -5.19 -11.76
C SER A 48 -12.87 -5.69 -10.80
N SER A 49 -12.73 -5.49 -9.49
CA SER A 49 -13.68 -5.98 -8.49
C SER A 49 -13.72 -5.10 -7.25
N TYR A 50 -14.93 -4.77 -6.81
CA TYR A 50 -15.18 -4.10 -5.52
C TYR A 50 -14.58 -4.86 -4.34
N TYR A 51 -14.55 -6.20 -4.40
CA TYR A 51 -13.92 -7.04 -3.40
C TYR A 51 -12.43 -6.71 -3.19
N ASN A 52 -11.67 -6.55 -4.28
CA ASN A 52 -10.25 -6.16 -4.19
C ASN A 52 -10.11 -4.74 -3.63
N LYS A 53 -11.05 -3.82 -3.95
CA LYS A 53 -11.05 -2.47 -3.38
C LYS A 53 -11.23 -2.53 -1.86
N GLN A 54 -12.16 -3.34 -1.37
CA GLN A 54 -12.36 -3.55 0.08
C GLN A 54 -11.15 -4.21 0.74
N LEU A 55 -10.57 -5.23 0.12
CA LEU A 55 -9.34 -5.87 0.59
C LEU A 55 -8.19 -4.87 0.69
N ALA A 56 -8.03 -3.97 -0.29
CA ALA A 56 -7.01 -2.93 -0.27
C ALA A 56 -7.16 -2.01 0.95
N THR A 57 -8.39 -1.55 1.21
CA THR A 57 -8.68 -0.72 2.40
C THR A 57 -8.33 -1.46 3.68
N HIS A 58 -8.80 -2.71 3.81
CA HIS A 58 -8.58 -3.50 5.02
C HIS A 58 -7.08 -3.76 5.24
N ALA A 59 -6.37 -4.13 4.18
CA ALA A 59 -4.93 -4.36 4.19
C ALA A 59 -4.15 -3.12 4.63
N ALA A 60 -4.48 -1.93 4.11
CA ALA A 60 -3.82 -0.71 4.54
C ALA A 60 -4.19 -0.29 5.97
N LEU A 61 -5.41 -0.58 6.45
CA LEU A 61 -5.82 -0.30 7.83
C LEU A 61 -5.05 -1.17 8.84
N GLU A 62 -4.58 -2.35 8.45
CA GLU A 62 -3.68 -3.16 9.30
C GLU A 62 -2.33 -2.46 9.53
N ALA A 63 -1.91 -1.59 8.61
CA ALA A 63 -0.62 -0.88 8.67
C ALA A 63 -0.74 0.58 9.11
N ALA A 64 -1.91 1.22 8.98
CA ALA A 64 -2.13 2.63 9.29
C ALA A 64 -3.52 2.89 9.90
N ALA A 65 -3.60 3.87 10.80
CA ALA A 65 -4.85 4.23 11.47
C ALA A 65 -5.86 4.96 10.55
N SER A 66 -5.38 5.67 9.52
CA SER A 66 -6.22 6.41 8.58
C SER A 66 -5.83 6.06 7.14
N VAL A 67 -6.82 5.58 6.38
CA VAL A 67 -6.64 5.16 4.99
C VAL A 67 -7.72 5.81 4.12
N GLN A 68 -7.30 6.36 3.00
CA GLN A 68 -8.16 6.89 1.94
C GLN A 68 -8.01 6.01 0.71
N ASN A 69 -9.10 5.37 0.31
CA ASN A 69 -9.12 4.47 -0.84
C ASN A 69 -9.71 5.17 -2.07
N GLU A 70 -8.81 5.56 -2.96
CA GLU A 70 -9.09 6.14 -4.28
C GLU A 70 -8.92 5.13 -5.41
N VAL A 71 -8.84 3.82 -5.08
CA VAL A 71 -8.80 2.76 -6.09
C VAL A 71 -10.12 2.75 -6.85
N GLU A 72 -10.04 2.91 -8.16
CA GLU A 72 -11.20 2.87 -9.05
C GLU A 72 -11.53 1.42 -9.41
N VAL A 73 -12.83 1.12 -9.46
CA VAL A 73 -13.33 -0.18 -9.93
C VAL A 73 -13.80 0.00 -11.37
N CYS A 74 -13.16 -0.70 -12.30
CA CYS A 74 -13.49 -0.70 -13.73
C CYS A 74 -14.13 -2.02 -14.15
#